data_AF-A0A1E7YMP4-F1
#
_entry.id   AF-A0A1E7YMP4-F1
#
_cell.length_a   1.000
_cell.length_b   1.000
_cell.length_c   1.000
_cell.angle_alpha   90.00
_cell.angle_beta   90.00
_cell.angle_gamma   90.00
#
_symmetry.space_group_name_H-M   'P 1'
#
loop_
_entity.id
_entity.type
_entity.pdbx_description
1 polymer ?
#
loop_
_entity_poly.entity_id
_entity_poly.type
_entity_poly.pdbx_seq_one_letter_code
_entity_poly.pdbx_strand_id
1 'polypeptide(L)'
;MPYSIQFDFLPDIYALSPWSLSEIARRFGLGRSVLMGLLRGERTVGEDRLQALLRWSGLDVSGCRLHLAGGLHVWQVASDKQLEALDHLPVHLRPEDAWEIVVEPDRPQREWVHLLGWRGPAQVLLSVRPTWYPLLRNMRPALGAPRRLRGFASGTRYEDLAATLGERQMHLPPSKIGQILVDLPQDGVTPEREAWGQWLRQALHLDTSAWAVAPMAEATPVGENASETIDARAGDLVWTRLSHRLDLGSDHRDICEVPLFRLGEEHPYPIGMVRLDRVFLGDVLFDTGKAERLRIYLDDASGERWLVEMAEPCRMGLPRAVPVRRAGQRVLVHEGGQLAVVQAKGPEQAIVGRVRWRIEQQENRGS
;
A
#
# COMPACT_ATOMS: atom_id res chain seq x y z
N MET A 1 24.73 32.55 34.46
CA MET A 1 24.19 32.75 33.10
C MET A 1 23.00 31.81 32.97
N PRO A 2 21.75 32.28 32.77
CA PRO A 2 20.63 31.37 32.65
C PRO A 2 20.75 30.63 31.31
N TYR A 3 20.95 29.32 31.37
CA TYR A 3 20.89 28.43 30.22
C TYR A 3 19.44 28.43 29.72
N SER A 4 19.12 29.18 28.66
CA SER A 4 17.79 29.14 28.05
C SER A 4 17.72 27.99 27.04
N ILE A 5 17.68 26.75 27.55
CA ILE A 5 17.25 25.63 26.72
C ILE A 5 15.77 25.86 26.44
N GLN A 6 15.42 26.04 25.17
CA GLN A 6 14.03 26.21 24.76
C GLN A 6 13.33 24.86 24.78
N PHE A 7 12.15 24.81 25.41
CA PHE A 7 11.34 23.60 25.59
C PHE A 7 10.02 23.65 24.82
N ASP A 8 9.86 24.65 23.96
CA ASP A 8 8.59 25.01 23.32
C ASP A 8 8.05 23.91 22.39
N PHE A 9 8.92 22.98 21.96
CA PHE A 9 8.62 21.82 21.11
C PHE A 9 8.44 20.50 21.88
N LEU A 10 8.56 20.50 23.22
CA LEU A 10 8.20 19.32 24.03
C LEU A 10 6.76 18.84 23.81
N PRO A 11 5.75 19.72 23.63
CA PRO A 11 4.39 19.28 23.31
C PRO A 11 4.33 18.42 22.05
N ASP A 12 5.09 18.78 21.01
CA ASP A 12 5.13 18.06 19.74
C ASP A 12 5.76 16.67 19.91
N ILE A 13 6.88 16.58 20.65
CA ILE A 13 7.52 15.29 20.97
C ILE A 13 6.55 14.37 21.72
N TYR A 14 5.80 14.90 22.69
CA TYR A 14 4.85 14.10 23.45
C TYR A 14 3.58 13.78 22.66
N ALA A 15 3.17 14.60 21.69
CA ALA A 15 2.08 14.29 20.79
C ALA A 15 2.40 13.07 19.91
N LEU A 16 3.66 12.92 19.50
CA LEU A 16 4.15 11.80 18.72
C LEU A 16 4.32 10.50 19.52
N SER A 17 4.23 10.56 20.86
CA SER A 17 4.30 9.36 21.71
C SER A 17 3.14 8.40 21.43
N PRO A 18 3.35 7.08 21.61
CA PRO A 18 2.25 6.12 21.68
C PRO A 18 1.28 6.41 22.83
N TRP A 19 1.71 7.17 23.83
CA TRP A 19 0.94 7.47 25.03
C TRP A 19 0.31 8.85 25.02
N SER A 20 -0.90 8.94 25.59
CA SER A 20 -1.52 10.24 25.87
C SER A 20 -0.74 11.04 26.92
N LEU A 21 -0.86 12.36 26.94
CA LEU A 21 -0.24 13.21 27.96
C LEU A 21 -0.60 12.80 29.41
N SER A 22 -1.84 12.36 29.64
CA SER A 22 -2.27 11.86 30.95
C SER A 22 -1.49 10.60 31.35
N GLU A 23 -1.24 9.72 30.39
CA GLU A 23 -0.51 8.48 30.61
C GLU A 23 0.98 8.73 30.79
N ILE A 24 1.56 9.67 30.03
CA ILE A 24 2.94 10.15 30.21
C ILE A 24 3.13 10.71 31.63
N ALA A 25 2.22 11.60 32.06
CA ALA A 25 2.24 12.16 33.41
C ALA A 25 2.17 11.06 34.47
N ARG A 26 1.25 10.10 34.31
CA ARG A 26 1.08 8.97 35.24
C ARG A 26 2.33 8.10 35.32
N ARG A 27 2.91 7.70 34.18
CA ARG A 27 4.07 6.80 34.11
C ARG A 27 5.34 7.42 34.66
N PHE A 28 5.58 8.70 34.40
CA PHE A 28 6.71 9.42 35.00
C PHE A 28 6.47 9.78 36.48
N GLY A 29 5.21 9.83 36.93
CA GLY A 29 4.84 10.21 38.30
C GLY A 29 4.72 11.72 38.51
N LEU A 30 4.23 12.46 37.51
CA LEU A 30 3.86 13.87 37.60
C LEU A 30 2.34 14.05 37.62
N GLY A 31 1.87 15.10 38.30
CA GLY A 31 0.48 15.52 38.17
C GLY A 31 0.20 16.04 36.75
N ARG A 32 -0.96 15.71 36.17
CA ARG A 32 -1.34 16.15 34.82
C ARG A 32 -1.30 17.68 34.67
N SER A 33 -1.80 18.42 35.67
CA SER A 33 -1.75 19.89 35.67
C SER A 33 -0.32 20.43 35.67
N VAL A 34 0.58 19.78 36.42
CA VAL A 34 2.00 20.13 36.50
C VAL A 34 2.67 19.94 35.14
N LEU A 35 2.44 18.80 34.48
CA LEU A 35 2.95 18.54 33.13
C LEU A 35 2.39 19.55 32.12
N MET A 36 1.09 19.83 32.15
CA MET A 36 0.48 20.80 31.23
C MET A 36 1.01 22.22 31.43
N GLY A 37 1.24 22.66 32.67
CA GLY A 37 1.87 23.94 32.94
C GLY A 37 3.30 24.00 32.39
N LEU A 38 4.08 22.92 32.58
CA LEU A 38 5.43 22.82 32.01
C LEU A 38 5.41 22.96 30.48
N LEU A 39 4.48 22.27 29.81
CA LEU A 39 4.31 22.32 28.35
C LEU A 39 3.85 23.69 27.83
N ARG A 40 3.33 24.56 28.70
CA ARG A 40 2.98 25.96 28.38
C ARG A 40 4.12 26.92 28.68
N GLY A 41 5.28 26.42 29.12
CA GLY A 41 6.43 27.23 29.54
C GLY A 41 6.33 27.76 30.98
N GLU A 42 5.37 27.29 31.77
CA GLU A 42 5.29 27.63 33.19
C GLU A 42 6.36 26.86 33.98
N ARG A 43 7.03 27.51 34.93
CA ARG A 43 7.98 26.85 35.85
C ARG A 43 7.24 26.08 36.94
N THR A 44 6.60 24.97 36.57
CA THR A 44 5.85 24.10 37.51
C THR A 44 6.69 22.96 38.09
N VAL A 45 7.90 22.73 37.56
CA VAL A 45 8.79 21.62 37.94
C VAL A 45 10.18 22.17 38.25
N GLY A 46 10.82 21.66 39.32
CA GLY A 46 12.21 21.98 39.64
C GLY A 46 13.19 21.42 38.60
N GLU A 47 14.38 22.02 38.51
CA GLU A 47 15.37 21.72 37.47
C GLU A 47 15.79 20.24 37.44
N ASP A 48 16.09 19.62 38.59
CA ASP A 48 16.47 18.21 38.67
C ASP A 48 15.38 17.28 38.13
N ARG A 49 14.12 17.59 38.45
CA ARG A 49 12.97 16.80 38.01
C ARG A 49 12.64 17.03 36.54
N LEU A 50 12.90 18.23 36.02
CA LEU A 50 12.84 18.51 34.58
C LEU A 50 13.93 17.73 33.83
N GLN A 51 15.19 17.75 34.31
CA GLN A 51 16.26 16.96 33.71
C GLN A 51 15.95 15.45 33.74
N ALA A 52 15.39 14.95 34.84
CA ALA A 52 14.93 13.57 34.94
C ALA A 52 13.82 13.25 33.92
N LEU A 53 12.86 14.16 33.73
CA LEU A 53 11.80 14.03 32.74
C LEU A 53 12.36 13.99 31.31
N LEU A 54 13.29 14.89 30.98
CA LEU A 54 13.93 14.96 29.67
C LEU A 54 14.67 13.64 29.38
N ARG A 55 15.53 13.18 30.31
CA ARG A 55 16.25 11.91 30.18
C ARG A 55 15.30 10.72 30.03
N TRP A 56 14.26 10.66 30.87
CA TRP A 56 13.23 9.62 30.79
C TRP A 56 12.49 9.65 29.44
N SER A 57 12.28 10.85 28.88
CA SER A 57 11.68 11.05 27.55
C SER A 57 12.62 10.70 26.39
N GLY A 58 13.89 10.38 26.66
CA GLY A 58 14.92 10.16 25.64
C GLY A 58 15.50 11.44 25.05
N LEU A 59 15.54 12.52 25.83
CA LEU A 59 16.11 13.79 25.41
C LEU A 59 17.38 14.09 26.20
N ASP A 60 18.45 14.39 25.46
CA ASP A 60 19.73 14.80 26.01
C ASP A 60 19.98 16.29 25.74
N VAL A 61 20.55 16.98 26.72
CA VAL A 61 20.99 18.36 26.57
C VAL A 61 22.46 18.35 26.21
N SER A 62 22.80 18.77 24.99
CA SER A 62 24.20 18.97 24.57
C SER A 62 24.34 20.29 23.81
N GLY A 63 25.38 21.06 24.13
CA GLY A 63 25.64 22.34 23.47
C GLY A 63 24.46 23.33 23.54
N CYS A 64 23.78 23.42 24.69
CA CYS A 64 22.59 24.25 24.91
C CYS A 64 21.38 23.91 24.00
N ARG A 65 21.35 22.72 23.40
CA ARG A 65 20.24 22.23 22.59
C ARG A 65 19.80 20.86 23.06
N LEU A 66 18.52 20.54 22.83
CA LEU A 66 18.01 19.20 23.02
C LEU A 66 18.32 18.34 21.81
N HIS A 67 18.67 17.08 22.06
CA HIS A 67 18.91 16.07 21.05
C HIS A 67 18.17 14.81 21.45
N LEU A 68 17.85 13.96 20.47
CA LEU A 68 17.39 12.62 20.76
C LEU A 68 18.55 11.80 21.35
N ALA A 69 18.32 11.18 22.50
CA ALA A 69 19.24 10.24 23.10
C ALA A 69 19.47 9.05 22.17
N GLY A 70 20.65 8.45 22.21
CA GLY A 70 20.98 7.26 21.41
C GLY A 70 20.09 6.08 21.78
N GLY A 71 19.49 5.42 20.78
CA GLY A 71 18.51 4.35 21.00
C GLY A 71 17.42 4.33 19.96
N LEU A 72 16.35 3.58 20.23
CA LEU A 72 15.15 3.51 19.38
C LEU A 72 14.01 4.30 20.03
N HIS A 73 13.61 5.38 19.37
CA HIS A 73 12.43 6.18 19.71
C HIS A 73 11.25 5.65 18.94
N VAL A 74 10.12 5.47 19.61
CA VAL A 74 8.90 4.93 19.00
C VAL A 74 7.87 6.04 18.93
N TRP A 75 7.52 6.46 17.73
CA TRP A 75 6.58 7.54 17.46
C TRP A 75 5.40 7.04 16.64
N GLN A 76 4.29 7.77 16.67
CA GLN A 76 3.11 7.44 15.88
C GLN A 76 2.41 8.64 15.26
N VAL A 77 1.74 8.39 14.14
CA VAL A 77 0.85 9.34 13.45
C VAL A 77 -0.48 8.66 13.14
N ALA A 78 -1.50 9.04 13.90
CA ALA A 78 -2.87 8.57 13.79
C ALA A 78 -3.91 9.71 13.70
N SER A 79 -3.46 10.97 13.68
CA SER A 79 -4.32 12.16 13.59
C SER A 79 -3.58 13.35 12.96
N ASP A 80 -4.33 14.34 12.48
CA ASP A 80 -3.79 15.62 11.99
C ASP A 80 -2.81 16.25 12.98
N LYS A 81 -3.16 16.28 14.28
CA LYS A 81 -2.32 16.88 15.32
C LYS A 81 -0.93 16.24 15.42
N GLN A 82 -0.85 14.94 15.19
CA GLN A 82 0.44 14.23 15.21
C GLN A 82 1.23 14.47 13.93
N LEU A 83 0.54 14.63 12.81
CA LEU A 83 1.16 15.01 11.55
C LEU A 83 1.76 16.42 11.63
N GLU A 84 0.99 17.38 12.19
CA GLU A 84 1.45 18.75 12.47
C GLU A 84 2.63 18.77 13.44
N ALA A 85 2.53 18.02 14.54
CA ALA A 85 3.62 17.90 15.52
C ALA A 85 4.93 17.44 14.87
N LEU A 86 4.88 16.44 13.98
CA LEU A 86 6.05 15.95 13.26
C LEU A 86 6.70 17.04 12.37
N ASP A 87 5.91 17.91 11.75
CA ASP A 87 6.42 18.96 10.88
C ASP A 87 6.96 20.17 11.66
N HIS A 88 6.31 20.50 12.79
CA HIS A 88 6.73 21.57 13.70
C HIS A 88 8.03 21.27 14.46
N LEU A 89 8.42 19.98 14.57
CA LEU A 89 9.67 19.63 15.23
C LEU A 89 10.86 20.40 14.64
N PRO A 90 11.79 20.88 15.48
CA PRO A 90 13.04 21.46 15.01
C PRO A 90 13.81 20.51 14.10
N VAL A 91 14.48 21.04 13.07
CA VAL A 91 15.24 20.24 12.07
C VAL A 91 16.22 19.26 12.72
N HIS A 92 16.83 19.64 13.84
CA HIS A 92 17.81 18.82 14.56
C HIS A 92 17.19 17.63 15.33
N LEU A 93 15.87 17.58 15.48
CA LEU A 93 15.14 16.48 16.11
C LEU A 93 14.36 15.62 15.11
N ARG A 94 14.07 16.16 13.92
CA ARG A 94 13.41 15.40 12.84
C ARG A 94 14.35 14.31 12.30
N PRO A 95 13.88 13.11 11.94
CA PRO A 95 14.70 12.14 11.23
C PRO A 95 15.20 12.65 9.86
N GLU A 96 16.26 12.06 9.35
CA GLU A 96 16.79 12.31 8.00
C GLU A 96 15.92 11.66 6.90
N ASP A 97 16.08 12.12 5.66
CA ASP A 97 15.27 11.67 4.51
C ASP A 97 15.65 10.28 3.97
N ALA A 98 16.37 9.48 4.74
CA ALA A 98 16.76 8.11 4.42
C ALA A 98 15.89 7.12 5.18
N TRP A 99 14.64 6.96 4.76
CA TRP A 99 13.68 6.09 5.44
C TRP A 99 13.75 4.64 4.94
N GLU A 100 13.63 3.70 5.88
CA GLU A 100 13.44 2.28 5.60
C GLU A 100 12.02 1.86 6.01
N ILE A 101 11.47 0.83 5.36
CA ILE A 101 10.19 0.26 5.75
C ILE A 101 10.44 -0.92 6.69
N VAL A 102 9.72 -0.96 7.81
CA VAL A 102 9.74 -2.07 8.76
C VAL A 102 8.46 -2.90 8.58
N VAL A 103 8.63 -4.21 8.41
CA VAL A 103 7.54 -5.15 8.19
C VAL A 103 7.26 -5.97 9.43
N GLU A 104 5.99 -6.28 9.68
CA GLU A 104 5.60 -7.19 10.76
C GLU A 104 5.65 -8.67 10.30
N PRO A 105 6.03 -9.60 11.20
CA PRO A 105 6.18 -11.03 10.89
C PRO A 105 4.86 -11.73 10.66
N ASP A 106 3.78 -11.30 11.33
CA ASP A 106 2.44 -11.79 11.07
C ASP A 106 1.87 -11.03 9.86
N ARG A 107 1.31 -11.79 8.89
CA ARG A 107 0.65 -11.28 7.65
C ARG A 107 0.11 -9.86 7.83
N PRO A 108 0.26 -8.94 6.86
CA PRO A 108 0.03 -7.51 7.06
C PRO A 108 -1.32 -7.24 7.72
N GLN A 109 -1.31 -7.12 9.05
CA GLN A 109 -2.44 -6.63 9.81
C GLN A 109 -2.37 -5.12 9.64
N ARG A 110 -3.40 -4.63 8.97
CA ARG A 110 -3.40 -3.46 8.09
C ARG A 110 -3.49 -2.14 8.86
N GLU A 111 -2.98 -2.13 10.08
CA GLU A 111 -3.23 -1.09 11.06
C GLU A 111 -2.23 0.06 10.95
N TRP A 112 -0.97 -0.23 10.60
CA TRP A 112 0.13 0.73 10.62
C TRP A 112 1.12 0.50 9.47
N VAL A 113 1.77 1.59 9.06
CA VAL A 113 2.93 1.61 8.18
C VAL A 113 4.12 2.03 9.03
N HIS A 114 5.09 1.14 9.20
CA HIS A 114 6.24 1.40 10.05
C HIS A 114 7.43 1.87 9.23
N LEU A 115 7.96 3.03 9.62
CA LEU A 115 9.08 3.69 8.97
C LEU A 115 10.23 3.82 9.96
N LEU A 116 11.42 3.42 9.57
CA LEU A 116 12.63 3.62 10.35
C LEU A 116 13.43 4.78 9.76
N GLY A 117 13.74 5.77 10.58
CA GLY A 117 14.58 6.92 10.24
C GLY A 117 15.70 7.11 11.26
N TRP A 118 16.67 7.95 10.93
CA TRP A 118 17.85 8.21 11.77
C TRP A 118 18.02 9.70 12.07
N ARG A 119 18.58 10.00 13.24
CA ARG A 119 19.11 11.31 13.60
C ARG A 119 20.35 11.12 14.48
N GLY A 120 21.53 11.19 13.88
CA GLY A 120 22.77 10.88 14.59
C GLY A 120 22.75 9.45 15.18
N PRO A 121 23.01 9.26 16.48
CA PRO A 121 22.97 7.93 17.10
C PRO A 121 21.54 7.43 17.40
N ALA A 122 20.52 8.25 17.22
CA ALA A 122 19.13 7.90 17.47
C ALA A 122 18.46 7.30 16.22
N GLN A 123 17.66 6.27 16.45
CA GLN A 123 16.75 5.68 15.47
C GLN A 123 15.32 6.05 15.86
N VAL A 124 14.48 6.34 14.89
CA VAL A 124 13.06 6.67 15.08
C VAL A 124 12.22 5.68 14.29
N LEU A 125 11.48 4.85 15.01
CA LEU A 125 10.43 4.00 14.46
C LEU A 125 9.12 4.79 14.47
N LEU A 126 8.73 5.30 13.30
CA LEU A 126 7.51 6.06 13.08
C LEU A 126 6.41 5.14 12.53
N SER A 127 5.38 4.90 13.32
CA SER A 127 4.22 4.10 12.95
C SER A 127 3.06 4.99 12.49
N VAL A 128 2.65 4.88 11.23
CA VAL A 128 1.67 5.79 10.62
C VAL A 128 0.42 5.02 10.23
N ARG A 129 -0.77 5.48 10.62
CA ARG A 129 -2.01 4.88 10.11
C ARG A 129 -2.05 5.04 8.58
N PRO A 130 -2.47 4.02 7.81
CA PRO A 130 -2.49 4.09 6.35
C PRO A 130 -3.24 5.31 5.79
N THR A 131 -4.27 5.80 6.47
CA THR A 131 -5.04 7.00 6.08
C THR A 131 -4.20 8.29 6.12
N TRP A 132 -3.22 8.40 7.00
CA TRP A 132 -2.34 9.57 7.15
C TRP A 132 -1.05 9.47 6.36
N TYR A 133 -0.72 8.27 5.87
CA TYR A 133 0.51 8.02 5.15
C TYR A 133 0.64 8.84 3.83
N PRO A 134 -0.41 8.99 2.98
CA PRO A 134 -0.30 9.82 1.78
C PRO A 134 0.05 11.28 2.07
N LEU A 135 -0.50 11.84 3.15
CA LEU A 135 -0.21 13.21 3.57
C LEU A 135 1.24 13.34 4.06
N LEU A 136 1.71 12.38 4.85
CA LEU A 136 3.11 12.32 5.26
C LEU A 136 4.06 12.24 4.05
N ARG A 137 3.75 11.41 3.05
CA ARG A 137 4.52 11.29 1.81
C ARG A 137 4.57 12.59 1.03
N ASN A 138 3.49 13.35 0.99
CA ASN A 138 3.47 14.66 0.31
C ASN A 138 4.42 15.66 0.99
N MET A 139 4.53 15.62 2.33
CA MET A 139 5.47 16.45 3.08
C MET A 139 6.92 15.95 2.99
N ARG A 140 7.11 14.64 2.76
CA ARG A 140 8.42 13.97 2.69
C ARG A 140 8.46 13.01 1.49
N PRO A 141 8.72 13.51 0.26
CA PRO A 141 8.65 12.71 -0.96
C PRO A 141 9.56 11.48 -0.99
N ALA A 142 10.66 11.49 -0.22
CA ALA A 142 11.58 10.35 -0.09
C ALA A 142 10.91 9.07 0.45
N LEU A 143 9.79 9.20 1.18
CA LEU A 143 8.96 8.06 1.62
C LEU A 143 8.29 7.32 0.46
N GLY A 144 8.17 7.97 -0.70
CA GLY A 144 7.60 7.42 -1.92
C GLY A 144 8.42 6.27 -2.54
N ALA A 145 9.71 6.18 -2.22
CA ALA A 145 10.64 5.23 -2.82
C ALA A 145 11.58 4.61 -1.76
N PRO A 146 11.05 3.73 -0.89
CA PRO A 146 11.82 3.16 0.21
C PRO A 146 12.97 2.28 -0.30
N ARG A 147 14.17 2.48 0.25
CA ARG A 147 15.40 1.83 -0.25
C ARG A 147 15.61 0.43 0.31
N ARG A 148 15.15 0.17 1.53
CA ARG A 148 15.41 -1.08 2.26
C ARG A 148 14.19 -1.53 3.05
N LEU A 149 14.18 -2.83 3.34
CA LEU A 149 13.22 -3.49 4.21
C LEU A 149 13.94 -4.06 5.43
N ARG A 150 13.33 -3.82 6.59
CA ARG A 150 13.65 -4.49 7.84
C ARG A 150 12.40 -5.21 8.34
N GLY A 151 12.59 -6.22 9.17
CA GLY A 151 11.49 -6.92 9.83
C GLY A 151 11.51 -6.63 11.31
N PHE A 152 10.34 -6.70 11.96
CA PHE A 152 10.34 -7.00 13.37
C PHE A 152 10.84 -8.43 13.59
N ALA A 153 11.58 -8.64 14.67
CA ALA A 153 11.99 -9.98 15.09
C ALA A 153 10.75 -10.86 15.35
N SER A 154 10.88 -12.16 15.10
CA SER A 154 9.79 -13.12 15.32
C SER A 154 9.22 -13.01 16.74
N GLY A 155 7.89 -12.98 16.86
CA GLY A 155 7.19 -12.82 18.14
C GLY A 155 7.19 -11.39 18.70
N THR A 156 7.69 -10.40 17.95
CA THR A 156 7.64 -8.98 18.33
C THR A 156 6.59 -8.24 17.50
N ARG A 157 5.70 -7.51 18.16
CA ARG A 157 4.71 -6.61 17.53
C ARG A 157 4.89 -5.18 18.00
N TYR A 158 4.42 -4.23 17.20
CA TYR A 158 4.45 -2.82 17.57
C TYR A 158 3.71 -2.53 18.89
N GLU A 159 2.57 -3.17 19.14
CA GLU A 159 1.77 -2.96 20.36
C GLU A 159 2.51 -3.39 21.62
N ASP A 160 3.19 -4.54 21.56
CA ASP A 160 4.01 -5.05 22.66
C ASP A 160 5.18 -4.10 22.93
N LEU A 161 5.81 -3.60 21.86
CA LEU A 161 6.87 -2.61 21.96
C LEU A 161 6.38 -1.34 22.65
N ALA A 162 5.27 -0.77 22.17
CA ALA A 162 4.68 0.45 22.71
C ALA A 162 4.31 0.27 24.19
N ALA A 163 3.72 -0.88 24.56
CA ALA A 163 3.31 -1.21 25.92
C ALA A 163 4.46 -1.15 26.94
N THR A 164 5.67 -1.58 26.54
CA THR A 164 6.86 -1.58 27.41
C THR A 164 7.44 -0.19 27.68
N LEU A 165 7.05 0.82 26.90
CA LEU A 165 7.59 2.17 27.03
C LEU A 165 7.02 2.89 28.25
N GLY A 166 7.86 3.71 28.88
CA GLY A 166 7.49 4.56 30.01
C GLY A 166 7.58 3.90 31.38
N GLU A 167 7.87 2.59 31.49
CA GLU A 167 8.21 2.00 32.81
C GLU A 167 9.53 2.53 33.36
N ARG A 168 10.53 2.63 32.50
CA ARG A 168 11.87 3.18 32.83
C ARG A 168 12.24 4.37 31.97
N GLN A 169 11.78 4.40 30.72
CA GLN A 169 12.06 5.44 29.72
C GLN A 169 11.11 5.29 28.52
N MET A 170 10.90 6.36 27.75
CA MET A 170 10.06 6.38 26.54
C MET A 170 10.78 6.00 25.24
N HIS A 171 12.04 5.58 25.34
CA HIS A 171 12.83 5.08 24.22
C HIS A 171 13.52 3.78 24.65
N LEU A 172 14.02 3.00 23.70
CA LEU A 172 14.73 1.76 24.00
C LEU A 172 16.23 1.95 23.83
N PRO A 173 17.05 1.36 24.72
CA PRO A 173 18.49 1.50 24.62
C PRO A 173 19.03 0.79 23.37
N PRO A 174 20.18 1.22 22.82
CA PRO A 174 20.77 0.62 21.62
C PRO A 174 20.95 -0.91 21.69
N SER A 175 21.23 -1.45 22.88
CA SER A 175 21.41 -2.88 23.12
C SER A 175 20.16 -3.74 22.84
N LYS A 176 18.98 -3.12 22.79
CA LYS A 176 17.71 -3.81 22.51
C LYS A 176 17.33 -3.82 21.04
N ILE A 177 17.94 -2.96 20.22
CA ILE A 177 17.50 -2.74 18.83
C ILE A 177 17.58 -4.02 17.99
N GLY A 178 18.70 -4.75 18.06
CA GLY A 178 18.86 -6.00 17.30
C GLY A 178 17.98 -7.16 17.78
N GLN A 179 17.34 -7.04 18.95
CA GLN A 179 16.34 -7.99 19.44
C GLN A 179 14.93 -7.68 18.89
N ILE A 180 14.71 -6.45 18.41
CA ILE A 180 13.41 -5.93 17.98
C ILE A 180 13.34 -5.86 16.46
N LEU A 181 14.42 -5.38 15.84
CA LEU A 181 14.51 -5.16 14.40
C LEU A 181 15.60 -6.07 13.83
N VAL A 182 15.23 -6.81 12.79
CA VAL A 182 16.13 -7.69 12.05
C VAL A 182 16.28 -7.19 10.63
N ASP A 183 17.50 -7.26 10.11
CA ASP A 183 17.75 -7.03 8.70
C ASP A 183 17.15 -8.20 7.92
N LEU A 184 16.25 -7.88 6.98
CA LEU A 184 15.75 -8.90 6.06
C LEU A 184 16.77 -9.13 4.96
N PRO A 185 16.97 -10.39 4.51
CA PRO A 185 17.89 -10.70 3.44
C PRO A 185 17.62 -9.81 2.21
N GLN A 186 18.65 -9.08 1.79
CA GLN A 186 18.63 -8.28 0.57
C GLN A 186 18.75 -9.18 -0.67
N ASP A 187 19.44 -10.30 -0.51
CA ASP A 187 19.70 -11.30 -1.54
C ASP A 187 18.67 -12.43 -1.43
N GLY A 188 17.93 -12.66 -2.52
CA GLY A 188 16.91 -13.71 -2.60
C GLY A 188 15.48 -13.21 -2.39
N VAL A 189 14.57 -13.83 -3.13
CA VAL A 189 13.13 -13.59 -3.04
C VAL A 189 12.59 -14.38 -1.87
N THR A 190 12.26 -13.72 -0.76
CA THR A 190 11.35 -14.33 0.22
C THR A 190 9.91 -13.97 -0.19
N PRO A 191 8.95 -14.91 -0.13
CA PRO A 191 7.54 -14.63 -0.41
C PRO A 191 6.98 -13.46 0.42
N GLU A 192 7.52 -13.25 1.61
CA GLU A 192 7.21 -12.14 2.52
C GLU A 192 7.60 -10.78 1.94
N ARG A 193 8.79 -10.68 1.33
CA ARG A 193 9.29 -9.46 0.71
C ARG A 193 8.44 -9.06 -0.50
N GLU A 194 8.04 -10.03 -1.31
CA GLU A 194 7.13 -9.81 -2.44
C GLU A 194 5.74 -9.39 -1.97
N ALA A 195 5.19 -10.07 -0.95
CA ALA A 195 3.89 -9.74 -0.39
C ALA A 195 3.84 -8.31 0.18
N TRP A 196 4.88 -7.91 0.92
CA TRP A 196 5.00 -6.54 1.43
C TRP A 196 5.23 -5.51 0.31
N GLY A 197 6.13 -5.80 -0.63
CA GLY A 197 6.36 -4.92 -1.79
C GLY A 197 5.10 -4.75 -2.65
N GLN A 198 4.28 -5.80 -2.80
CA GLN A 198 2.99 -5.76 -3.45
C GLN A 198 1.98 -4.93 -2.66
N TRP A 199 1.85 -5.16 -1.35
CA TRP A 199 0.93 -4.39 -0.50
C TRP A 199 1.27 -2.90 -0.51
N LEU A 200 2.55 -2.53 -0.40
CA LEU A 200 2.99 -1.13 -0.41
C LEU A 200 2.72 -0.43 -1.75
N ARG A 201 2.88 -1.15 -2.87
CA ARG A 201 2.48 -0.65 -4.20
C ARG A 201 0.97 -0.47 -4.32
N GLN A 202 0.21 -1.42 -3.78
CA GLN A 202 -1.25 -1.45 -3.91
C GLN A 202 -1.92 -0.42 -2.99
N ALA A 203 -1.63 -0.46 -1.69
CA ALA A 203 -2.31 0.33 -0.68
C ALA A 203 -1.80 1.77 -0.57
N LEU A 204 -0.51 2.01 -0.87
CA LEU A 204 0.15 3.29 -0.61
C LEU A 204 0.79 3.91 -1.86
N HIS A 205 0.64 3.26 -3.02
CA HIS A 205 1.24 3.67 -4.30
C HIS A 205 2.74 3.98 -4.19
N LEU A 206 3.47 3.16 -3.44
CA LEU A 206 4.92 3.32 -3.31
C LEU A 206 5.67 2.72 -4.49
N ASP A 207 6.76 3.38 -4.90
CA ASP A 207 7.71 2.79 -5.83
C ASP A 207 8.58 1.78 -5.09
N THR A 208 8.26 0.50 -5.27
CA THR A 208 9.05 -0.62 -4.76
C THR A 208 9.82 -1.32 -5.88
N SER A 209 10.09 -0.62 -6.99
CA SER A 209 10.86 -1.16 -8.12
C SER A 209 12.25 -1.67 -7.70
N ALA A 210 12.87 -1.02 -6.71
CA ALA A 210 14.13 -1.49 -6.11
C ALA A 210 14.03 -2.87 -5.43
N TRP A 211 12.81 -3.35 -5.13
CA TRP A 211 12.54 -4.68 -4.59
C TRP A 211 11.82 -5.59 -5.59
N ALA A 212 11.39 -5.03 -6.72
CA ALA A 212 10.96 -5.83 -7.83
C ALA A 212 12.20 -6.53 -8.38
N VAL A 213 12.15 -7.86 -8.47
CA VAL A 213 13.12 -8.60 -9.26
C VAL A 213 13.11 -7.96 -10.65
N ALA A 214 14.30 -7.75 -11.24
CA ALA A 214 14.38 -7.60 -12.69
C ALA A 214 13.45 -8.65 -13.31
N PRO A 215 12.65 -8.31 -14.35
CA PRO A 215 11.89 -9.35 -15.03
C PRO A 215 12.86 -10.50 -15.28
N MET A 216 12.48 -11.72 -14.88
CA MET A 216 13.20 -12.91 -15.31
C MET A 216 13.54 -12.66 -16.77
N ALA A 217 14.85 -12.67 -17.07
CA ALA A 217 15.38 -12.34 -18.38
C ALA A 217 14.43 -12.86 -19.43
N GLU A 218 14.04 -11.98 -20.36
CA GLU A 218 13.29 -12.29 -21.57
C GLU A 218 13.60 -13.74 -21.96
N ALA A 219 12.66 -14.64 -21.68
CA ALA A 219 12.78 -15.99 -22.16
C ALA A 219 12.71 -15.86 -23.67
N THR A 220 13.87 -16.06 -24.26
CA THR A 220 14.22 -16.00 -25.68
C THR A 220 13.07 -16.49 -26.56
N PRO A 221 12.79 -15.81 -27.68
CA PRO A 221 11.67 -16.15 -28.55
C PRO A 221 12.00 -17.41 -29.36
N VAL A 222 11.51 -18.59 -28.93
CA VAL A 222 11.36 -19.78 -29.79
C VAL A 222 10.34 -20.70 -29.11
N GLY A 223 9.23 -21.13 -29.71
CA GLY A 223 8.79 -20.99 -31.08
C GLY A 223 7.33 -21.43 -31.21
N GLU A 224 6.86 -21.37 -32.44
CA GLU A 224 5.59 -21.87 -32.96
C GLU A 224 5.15 -23.16 -32.25
N ASN A 225 4.13 -23.02 -31.39
CA ASN A 225 3.15 -24.00 -30.92
C ASN A 225 2.60 -23.54 -29.56
N ALA A 226 2.00 -22.35 -29.53
CA ALA A 226 1.21 -21.89 -28.39
C ALA A 226 -0.12 -22.65 -28.36
N SER A 227 -0.08 -23.90 -27.89
CA SER A 227 -1.26 -24.71 -27.63
C SER A 227 -1.27 -25.14 -26.17
N GLU A 228 -2.26 -24.62 -25.45
CA GLU A 228 -3.05 -25.29 -24.41
C GLU A 228 -2.70 -25.27 -22.92
N THR A 229 -1.65 -24.60 -22.45
CA THR A 229 -1.49 -24.44 -20.98
C THR A 229 -1.32 -22.98 -20.57
N ILE A 230 -2.44 -22.37 -20.19
CA ILE A 230 -2.42 -21.17 -19.33
C ILE A 230 -1.72 -21.60 -18.03
N ASP A 231 -0.60 -20.97 -17.69
CA ASP A 231 0.00 -21.15 -16.37
C ASP A 231 -0.98 -20.57 -15.34
N ALA A 232 -1.67 -21.45 -14.61
CA ALA A 232 -2.67 -21.07 -13.62
C ALA A 232 -2.10 -20.12 -12.57
N ARG A 233 -0.82 -20.27 -12.21
CA ARG A 233 -0.15 -19.43 -11.22
C ARG A 233 0.15 -18.04 -11.79
N ALA A 234 0.67 -17.97 -13.01
CA ALA A 234 0.87 -16.69 -13.71
C ALA A 234 -0.47 -15.97 -13.91
N GLY A 235 -1.52 -16.73 -14.19
CA GLY A 235 -2.86 -16.21 -14.34
C GLY A 235 -3.42 -15.60 -13.06
N ASP A 236 -3.38 -16.34 -11.96
CA ASP A 236 -3.83 -15.83 -10.66
C ASP A 236 -3.06 -14.57 -10.23
N LEU A 237 -1.76 -14.50 -10.54
CA LEU A 237 -0.94 -13.31 -10.30
C LEU A 237 -1.39 -12.11 -11.14
N VAL A 238 -1.66 -12.29 -12.43
CA VAL A 238 -2.15 -11.20 -13.30
C VAL A 238 -3.53 -10.73 -12.85
N TRP A 239 -4.44 -11.67 -12.59
CA TRP A 239 -5.79 -11.36 -12.12
C TRP A 239 -5.75 -10.56 -10.83
N THR A 240 -5.00 -11.06 -9.83
CA THR A 240 -4.79 -10.39 -8.53
C THR A 240 -4.15 -9.01 -8.73
N ARG A 241 -3.16 -8.88 -9.61
CA ARG A 241 -2.51 -7.58 -9.85
C ARG A 241 -3.48 -6.54 -10.42
N LEU A 242 -4.40 -6.96 -11.28
CA LEU A 242 -5.29 -6.06 -12.00
C LEU A 242 -6.58 -5.74 -11.22
N SER A 243 -7.17 -6.70 -10.52
CA SER A 243 -8.32 -6.47 -9.62
C SER A 243 -7.94 -5.55 -8.46
N HIS A 244 -6.79 -5.79 -7.83
CA HIS A 244 -6.34 -5.00 -6.67
C HIS A 244 -5.91 -3.58 -7.01
N ARG A 245 -5.70 -3.23 -8.29
CA ARG A 245 -5.41 -1.85 -8.73
C ARG A 245 -6.63 -0.92 -8.66
N LEU A 246 -7.80 -1.46 -8.34
CA LEU A 246 -9.05 -0.72 -8.43
C LEU A 246 -9.64 -0.32 -7.05
N ASP A 247 -9.04 -0.69 -5.90
CA ASP A 247 -9.32 -0.16 -4.54
C ASP A 247 -10.63 -0.52 -3.81
N LEU A 248 -11.30 -1.60 -4.19
CA LEU A 248 -12.33 -2.25 -3.33
C LEU A 248 -12.19 -3.75 -3.56
N GLY A 249 -12.18 -4.58 -2.51
CA GLY A 249 -12.19 -6.03 -2.71
C GLY A 249 -13.33 -6.46 -3.64
N SER A 250 -13.16 -7.59 -4.31
CA SER A 250 -14.14 -8.25 -5.20
C SER A 250 -15.57 -8.41 -4.63
N ASP A 251 -15.74 -8.12 -3.34
CA ASP A 251 -16.95 -8.29 -2.54
C ASP A 251 -17.86 -7.06 -2.47
N HIS A 252 -17.55 -5.98 -3.20
CA HIS A 252 -18.51 -4.87 -3.30
C HIS A 252 -19.81 -5.37 -3.97
N ARG A 253 -20.94 -5.18 -3.29
CA ARG A 253 -22.23 -5.80 -3.64
C ARG A 253 -22.74 -5.39 -5.02
N ASP A 254 -22.45 -4.15 -5.43
CA ASP A 254 -22.99 -3.56 -6.67
C ASP A 254 -21.92 -3.24 -7.73
N ILE A 255 -20.70 -3.80 -7.63
CA ILE A 255 -19.62 -3.62 -8.62
C ILE A 255 -19.11 -4.98 -9.10
N CYS A 256 -18.89 -5.15 -10.40
CA CYS A 256 -18.17 -6.28 -10.97
C CYS A 256 -16.88 -5.83 -11.67
N GLU A 257 -15.85 -6.67 -11.61
CA GLU A 257 -14.57 -6.45 -12.27
C GLU A 257 -14.54 -7.24 -13.57
N VAL A 258 -14.36 -6.54 -14.69
CA VAL A 258 -14.42 -7.11 -16.03
C VAL A 258 -13.04 -6.97 -16.70
N PRO A 259 -12.40 -8.07 -17.11
CA PRO A 259 -11.06 -8.03 -17.70
C PRO A 259 -11.08 -7.41 -19.09
N LEU A 260 -10.04 -6.61 -19.35
CA LEU A 260 -9.81 -5.92 -20.61
C LEU A 260 -8.74 -6.65 -21.42
N PHE A 261 -9.03 -6.95 -22.67
CA PHE A 261 -8.13 -7.57 -23.65
C PHE A 261 -8.02 -6.68 -24.89
N ARG A 262 -6.95 -6.86 -25.67
CA ARG A 262 -6.86 -6.28 -27.01
C ARG A 262 -7.59 -7.16 -28.02
N LEU A 263 -8.26 -6.52 -28.97
CA LEU A 263 -8.80 -7.18 -30.16
C LEU A 263 -7.67 -7.38 -31.18
N GLY A 264 -7.70 -8.45 -31.95
CA GLY A 264 -6.69 -8.75 -32.97
C GLY A 264 -5.41 -9.43 -32.49
N GLU A 265 -5.12 -9.45 -31.19
CA GLU A 265 -3.96 -10.14 -30.60
C GLU A 265 -4.39 -11.33 -29.73
N GLU A 266 -3.74 -12.49 -29.88
CA GLU A 266 -3.91 -13.65 -29.00
C GLU A 266 -3.05 -13.48 -27.74
N HIS A 267 -3.60 -12.78 -26.74
CA HIS A 267 -2.96 -12.70 -25.42
C HIS A 267 -3.68 -13.58 -24.41
N PRO A 268 -2.96 -14.47 -23.71
CA PRO A 268 -3.56 -15.31 -22.68
C PRO A 268 -3.95 -14.52 -21.42
N TYR A 269 -3.48 -13.27 -21.28
CA TYR A 269 -3.68 -12.46 -20.09
C TYR A 269 -4.36 -11.13 -20.43
N PRO A 270 -5.23 -10.62 -19.54
CA PRO A 270 -5.81 -9.29 -19.70
C PRO A 270 -4.74 -8.19 -19.60
N ILE A 271 -4.91 -7.14 -20.40
CA ILE A 271 -4.08 -5.92 -20.36
C ILE A 271 -4.56 -4.93 -19.29
N GLY A 272 -5.77 -5.13 -18.76
CA GLY A 272 -6.38 -4.25 -17.77
C GLY A 272 -7.62 -4.84 -17.14
N MET A 273 -8.24 -4.09 -16.24
CA MET A 273 -9.50 -4.45 -15.58
C MET A 273 -10.37 -3.21 -15.51
N VAL A 274 -11.67 -3.37 -15.77
CA VAL A 274 -12.65 -2.28 -15.75
C VAL A 274 -13.70 -2.57 -14.68
N ARG A 275 -14.05 -1.55 -13.91
CA ARG A 275 -15.18 -1.63 -12.97
C ARG A 275 -16.44 -1.18 -13.63
N LEU A 276 -17.44 -2.05 -13.60
CA LEU A 276 -18.78 -1.73 -14.05
C LEU A 276 -19.71 -1.93 -12.86
N ASP A 277 -20.54 -0.92 -12.60
CA ASP A 277 -21.55 -1.00 -11.55
C ASP A 277 -22.84 -1.66 -12.08
N ARG A 278 -23.69 -2.06 -11.14
CA ARG A 278 -24.99 -2.65 -11.43
C ARG A 278 -25.91 -1.72 -12.22
N VAL A 279 -25.76 -0.40 -12.08
CA VAL A 279 -26.59 0.59 -12.80
C VAL A 279 -26.24 0.59 -14.29
N PHE A 280 -24.95 0.55 -14.63
CA PHE A 280 -24.47 0.50 -15.99
C PHE A 280 -24.82 -0.82 -16.67
N LEU A 281 -24.65 -1.95 -15.98
CA LEU A 281 -24.87 -3.28 -16.55
C LEU A 281 -26.34 -3.72 -16.56
N GLY A 282 -27.14 -3.25 -15.61
CA GLY A 282 -28.40 -3.89 -15.26
C GLY A 282 -28.21 -5.27 -14.63
N ASP A 283 -29.28 -5.81 -14.05
CA ASP A 283 -29.22 -7.03 -13.21
C ASP A 283 -28.64 -8.25 -13.93
N VAL A 284 -29.09 -8.52 -15.16
CA VAL A 284 -28.71 -9.74 -15.89
C VAL A 284 -27.21 -9.75 -16.26
N LEU A 285 -26.69 -8.63 -16.74
CA LEU A 285 -25.26 -8.56 -17.09
C LEU A 285 -24.39 -8.42 -15.85
N PHE A 286 -24.90 -7.78 -14.79
CA PHE A 286 -24.20 -7.72 -13.51
C PHE A 286 -23.96 -9.12 -12.94
N ASP A 287 -24.99 -9.96 -12.88
CA ASP A 287 -24.88 -11.35 -12.43
C ASP A 287 -23.94 -12.17 -13.34
N THR A 288 -24.00 -11.92 -14.66
CA THR A 288 -23.09 -12.54 -15.63
C THR A 288 -21.62 -12.11 -15.39
N GLY A 289 -21.40 -10.85 -15.01
CA GLY A 289 -20.10 -10.31 -14.63
C GLY A 289 -19.57 -10.92 -13.33
N LYS A 290 -20.41 -11.03 -12.30
CA LYS A 290 -20.08 -11.72 -11.05
C LYS A 290 -19.78 -13.21 -11.25
N ALA A 291 -20.37 -13.84 -12.27
CA ALA A 291 -20.04 -15.19 -12.70
C ALA A 291 -18.80 -15.30 -13.60
N GLU A 292 -18.05 -14.20 -13.80
CA GLU A 292 -16.79 -14.15 -14.57
C GLU A 292 -16.95 -14.54 -16.05
N ARG A 293 -18.13 -14.22 -16.58
CA ARG A 293 -18.50 -14.47 -17.98
C ARG A 293 -18.54 -13.20 -18.82
N LEU A 294 -17.97 -12.10 -18.34
CA LEU A 294 -17.82 -10.88 -19.12
C LEU A 294 -16.35 -10.58 -19.43
N ARG A 295 -16.08 -10.05 -20.61
CA ARG A 295 -14.80 -9.46 -21.01
C ARG A 295 -15.04 -8.16 -21.79
N ILE A 296 -14.08 -7.25 -21.74
CA ILE A 296 -14.03 -6.10 -22.64
C ILE A 296 -12.88 -6.30 -23.63
N TYR A 297 -13.14 -6.07 -24.91
CA TYR A 297 -12.12 -6.03 -25.95
C TYR A 297 -11.94 -4.61 -26.46
N LEU A 298 -10.71 -4.12 -26.43
CA LEU A 298 -10.30 -2.83 -27.01
C LEU A 298 -9.73 -3.09 -28.40
N ASP A 299 -10.34 -2.48 -29.41
CA ASP A 299 -9.73 -2.37 -30.73
C ASP A 299 -8.79 -1.16 -30.73
N ASP A 300 -7.48 -1.39 -30.75
CA ASP A 300 -6.47 -0.33 -30.71
C ASP A 300 -6.48 0.54 -31.99
N ALA A 301 -7.00 0.03 -33.12
CA ALA A 301 -7.05 0.78 -34.36
C ALA A 301 -8.17 1.83 -34.38
N SER A 302 -9.34 1.48 -33.82
CA SER A 302 -10.52 2.36 -33.78
C SER A 302 -10.75 3.03 -32.42
N GLY A 303 -10.10 2.54 -31.36
CA GLY A 303 -10.35 2.92 -29.97
C GLY A 303 -11.66 2.36 -29.41
N GLU A 304 -12.40 1.54 -30.17
CA GLU A 304 -13.68 0.99 -29.76
C GLU A 304 -13.54 -0.07 -28.68
N ARG A 305 -14.48 -0.08 -27.73
CA ARG A 305 -14.54 -1.06 -26.65
C ARG A 305 -15.80 -1.90 -26.78
N TRP A 306 -15.64 -3.22 -26.72
CA TRP A 306 -16.71 -4.18 -26.91
C TRP A 306 -16.92 -4.99 -25.64
N LEU A 307 -18.11 -4.91 -25.05
CA LEU A 307 -18.49 -5.78 -23.93
C LEU A 307 -18.99 -7.12 -24.48
N VAL A 308 -18.30 -8.20 -24.14
CA VAL A 308 -18.55 -9.54 -24.66
C VAL A 308 -18.94 -10.48 -23.52
N GLU A 309 -20.06 -11.18 -23.71
CA GLU A 309 -20.50 -12.28 -22.86
C GLU A 309 -19.89 -13.59 -23.35
N MET A 310 -19.15 -14.25 -22.47
CA MET A 310 -18.47 -15.52 -22.73
C MET A 310 -19.41 -16.69 -22.48
N ALA A 311 -19.21 -17.77 -23.23
CA ALA A 311 -20.02 -18.98 -23.08
C ALA A 311 -19.83 -19.64 -21.71
N GLU A 312 -18.60 -19.64 -21.22
CA GLU A 312 -18.19 -20.26 -19.95
C GLU A 312 -17.37 -19.24 -19.11
N PRO A 313 -17.32 -19.41 -17.77
CA PRO A 313 -16.47 -18.59 -16.92
C PRO A 313 -15.02 -18.67 -17.38
N CYS A 314 -14.43 -17.53 -17.73
CA CYS A 314 -13.12 -17.51 -18.36
C CYS A 314 -12.43 -16.18 -18.10
N ARG A 315 -11.69 -16.11 -16.99
CA ARG A 315 -10.91 -14.93 -16.61
C ARG A 315 -9.74 -14.67 -17.57
N MET A 316 -9.16 -15.73 -18.13
CA MET A 316 -7.89 -15.71 -18.88
C MET A 316 -7.89 -16.74 -20.00
N GLY A 317 -6.92 -16.62 -20.90
CA GLY A 317 -6.76 -17.47 -22.09
C GLY A 317 -7.82 -17.24 -23.14
N LEU A 318 -7.71 -18.00 -24.23
CA LEU A 318 -8.73 -18.07 -25.27
C LEU A 318 -9.88 -18.96 -24.79
N PRO A 319 -11.11 -18.41 -24.71
CA PRO A 319 -12.30 -19.19 -24.35
C PRO A 319 -12.62 -20.22 -25.42
N ARG A 320 -13.27 -21.31 -25.01
CA ARG A 320 -13.74 -22.35 -25.95
C ARG A 320 -14.79 -21.78 -26.90
N ALA A 321 -14.61 -22.07 -28.18
CA ALA A 321 -15.60 -21.69 -29.17
C ALA A 321 -16.86 -22.56 -29.02
N VAL A 322 -18.03 -21.92 -29.09
CA VAL A 322 -19.34 -22.57 -29.04
C VAL A 322 -20.15 -22.21 -30.29
N PRO A 323 -21.07 -23.06 -30.75
CA PRO A 323 -21.91 -22.74 -31.90
C PRO A 323 -22.87 -21.58 -31.59
N VAL A 324 -22.97 -20.63 -32.51
CA VAL A 324 -23.95 -19.53 -32.42
C VAL A 324 -25.33 -20.02 -32.84
N ARG A 325 -26.39 -19.68 -32.08
CA ARG A 325 -27.76 -20.19 -32.35
C ARG A 325 -28.57 -19.35 -33.34
N ARG A 326 -28.13 -18.13 -33.67
CA ARG A 326 -28.87 -17.17 -34.50
C ARG A 326 -27.92 -16.36 -35.38
N ALA A 327 -28.28 -16.18 -36.64
CA ALA A 327 -27.59 -15.29 -37.58
C ALA A 327 -27.86 -13.80 -37.27
N GLY A 328 -27.00 -12.91 -37.76
CA GLY A 328 -27.18 -11.46 -37.72
C GLY A 328 -26.86 -10.77 -36.39
N GLN A 329 -26.51 -11.51 -35.33
CA GLN A 329 -26.02 -10.93 -34.07
C GLN A 329 -24.51 -10.66 -34.15
N ARG A 330 -24.04 -9.60 -33.46
CA ARG A 330 -22.60 -9.34 -33.33
C ARG A 330 -21.95 -10.34 -32.37
N VAL A 331 -20.86 -10.95 -32.80
CA VAL A 331 -20.18 -12.03 -32.09
C VAL A 331 -18.68 -11.83 -32.14
N LEU A 332 -18.00 -12.32 -31.10
CA LEU A 332 -16.55 -12.46 -31.09
C LEU A 332 -16.22 -13.83 -31.70
N VAL A 333 -15.41 -13.85 -32.75
CA VAL A 333 -14.91 -15.06 -33.40
C VAL A 333 -13.40 -15.12 -33.34
N HIS A 334 -12.88 -16.33 -33.43
CA HIS A 334 -11.46 -16.60 -33.62
C HIS A 334 -11.29 -17.12 -35.04
N GLU A 335 -10.84 -16.25 -35.95
CA GLU A 335 -10.66 -16.56 -37.38
C GLU A 335 -9.24 -16.14 -37.80
N GLY A 336 -8.50 -17.03 -38.46
CA GLY A 336 -7.17 -16.72 -38.99
C GLY A 336 -6.10 -16.41 -37.93
N GLY A 337 -6.22 -16.96 -36.72
CA GLY A 337 -5.28 -16.69 -35.61
C GLY A 337 -5.48 -15.32 -34.95
N GLN A 338 -6.65 -14.70 -35.14
CA GLN A 338 -6.98 -13.41 -34.55
C GLN A 338 -8.41 -13.40 -34.01
N LEU A 339 -8.62 -12.61 -32.95
CA LEU A 339 -9.95 -12.32 -32.42
C LEU A 339 -10.56 -11.14 -33.16
N ALA A 340 -11.76 -11.33 -33.70
CA ALA A 340 -12.49 -10.30 -34.44
C ALA A 340 -13.95 -10.23 -34.01
N VAL A 341 -14.52 -9.03 -34.04
CA VAL A 341 -15.97 -8.81 -33.86
C VAL A 341 -16.63 -8.79 -35.23
N VAL A 342 -17.52 -9.75 -35.50
CA VAL A 342 -18.19 -9.91 -36.80
C VAL A 342 -19.70 -10.07 -36.61
N GLN A 343 -20.45 -9.99 -37.71
CA GLN A 343 -21.84 -10.44 -37.74
C GLN A 343 -21.91 -11.97 -37.95
N ALA A 344 -22.70 -12.64 -37.12
CA ALA A 344 -22.88 -14.09 -37.18
C ALA A 344 -23.50 -14.51 -38.53
N LYS A 345 -22.80 -15.39 -39.25
CA LYS A 345 -23.16 -15.84 -40.60
C LYS A 345 -24.30 -16.88 -40.62
N GLY A 346 -24.49 -17.63 -39.53
CA GLY A 346 -25.48 -18.70 -39.48
C GLY A 346 -25.34 -19.61 -38.25
N PRO A 347 -26.29 -20.55 -38.05
CA PRO A 347 -26.42 -21.36 -36.82
C PRO A 347 -25.31 -22.39 -36.52
N GLU A 348 -24.17 -22.35 -37.22
CA GLU A 348 -23.04 -23.27 -37.00
C GLU A 348 -21.68 -22.56 -36.89
N GLN A 349 -21.67 -21.22 -36.95
CA GLN A 349 -20.42 -20.48 -36.78
C GLN A 349 -19.92 -20.63 -35.33
N ALA A 350 -18.67 -21.06 -35.20
CA ALA A 350 -17.99 -21.16 -33.92
C ALA A 350 -17.68 -19.74 -33.42
N ILE A 351 -18.22 -19.39 -32.25
CA ILE A 351 -18.03 -18.08 -31.61
C ILE A 351 -17.38 -18.24 -30.25
N VAL A 352 -16.53 -17.30 -29.90
CA VAL A 352 -15.85 -17.23 -28.61
C VAL A 352 -16.72 -16.50 -27.58
N GLY A 353 -17.56 -15.56 -28.03
CA GLY A 353 -18.48 -14.83 -27.16
C GLY A 353 -19.52 -14.03 -27.94
N ARG A 354 -20.53 -13.53 -27.24
CA ARG A 354 -21.60 -12.71 -27.79
C ARG A 354 -21.36 -11.25 -27.42
N VAL A 355 -21.36 -10.36 -28.41
CA VAL A 355 -21.20 -8.93 -28.15
C VAL A 355 -22.51 -8.39 -27.58
N ARG A 356 -22.47 -7.82 -26.38
CA ARG A 356 -23.64 -7.21 -25.73
C ARG A 356 -23.77 -5.76 -26.13
N TRP A 357 -22.68 -4.98 -26.00
CA TRP A 357 -22.66 -3.55 -26.27
C TRP A 357 -21.34 -3.08 -26.88
N ARG A 358 -21.43 -1.98 -27.64
CA ARG A 358 -20.29 -1.10 -27.94
C ARG A 358 -20.27 -0.01 -26.88
N ILE A 359 -19.14 0.17 -26.20
CA ILE A 359 -18.94 1.26 -25.24
C ILE A 359 -18.30 2.40 -26.04
N GLU A 360 -19.06 3.44 -26.31
CA GLU A 360 -18.55 4.65 -26.96
C GLU A 360 -17.72 5.44 -25.94
N GLN A 361 -16.57 5.97 -26.35
CA GLN A 361 -15.91 7.00 -25.54
C GLN A 361 -16.85 8.19 -25.45
N GLN A 362 -17.38 8.47 -24.26
CA GLN A 362 -17.87 9.81 -23.97
C GLN A 362 -16.65 10.73 -23.98
N GLU A 363 -16.37 11.35 -25.14
CA GLU A 363 -15.63 12.60 -25.13
C GLU A 363 -16.39 13.56 -24.22
N ASN A 364 -15.70 14.11 -23.22
CA ASN A 364 -16.19 15.22 -22.38
C ASN A 364 -16.70 16.35 -23.28
N ARG A 365 -17.97 16.32 -23.64
CA ARG A 365 -18.69 17.52 -24.06
C ARG A 365 -19.14 18.20 -22.78
N GLY A 366 -18.40 19.24 -22.43
CA GLY A 366 -18.65 20.07 -21.26
C GLY A 366 -20.10 20.53 -21.19
N SER A 367 -20.60 20.61 -19.98
CA SER A 367 -21.72 21.45 -19.55
C SER A 367 -21.51 21.78 -18.08
#